data_AF-A0A4Q3KGY8-F1
#
_entry.id   AF-A0A4Q3KGY8-F1
#
_cell.length_a   1.000
_cell.length_b   1.000
_cell.length_c   1.000
_cell.angle_alpha   90.00
_cell.angle_beta   90.00
_cell.angle_gamma   90.00
#
_symmetry.space_group_name_H-M   'P 1'
#
loop_
_entity.id
_entity.type
_entity.pdbx_description
1 polymer ?
#
loop_
_entity_poly.entity_id
_entity_poly.type
_entity_poly.pdbx_seq_one_letter_code
_entity_poly.pdbx_strand_id
1 'polypeptide(L)'
;MLEQLIQGTSQPPTTLADLAHAYGQNAASDPQASLADLVERAQLARRLARLQGVRLAQDGMSQVSRLEAQATAPIVRMEAVGLAFDRTTWSARIRREQTGQVSRLASLQPATDAKTHTSNLGSANEEALLTHLQRLHPEVSSLAEEHLARLPSRTQLIAKSYLDSLRRLRAHGEAFLDHVDSDGRIRATFSQIGASTGRMACTAPNLQGIPRGRDYRASFCPKPGRILVLGDYSACELRILAEMSKDQSLIGAFAEGRDVH
;
A
#
# COMPACT_ATOMS: atom_id res chain seq x y z
N MET A 1 10.68 18.71 18.98
CA MET A 1 10.47 19.86 18.07
C MET A 1 9.84 19.45 16.73
N LEU A 2 10.25 18.31 16.12
CA LEU A 2 9.60 17.73 14.93
C LEU A 2 8.20 17.14 15.20
N GLU A 3 7.95 16.59 16.40
CA GLU A 3 6.61 16.10 16.79
C GLU A 3 5.57 17.23 16.97
N GLN A 4 6.01 18.44 17.31
CA GLN A 4 5.11 19.59 17.48
C GLN A 4 4.67 20.23 16.15
N LEU A 5 5.36 19.93 15.04
CA LEU A 5 4.92 20.31 13.69
C LEU A 5 3.90 19.33 13.10
N ILE A 6 3.78 18.11 13.66
CA ILE A 6 2.86 17.06 13.18
C ILE A 6 1.53 17.08 13.96
N GLN A 7 1.51 17.61 15.18
CA GLN A 7 0.33 17.59 16.06
C GLN A 7 -0.65 18.77 15.88
N GLY A 8 -0.41 19.65 14.91
CA GLY A 8 -1.27 20.80 14.66
C GLY A 8 -2.00 20.71 13.33
N THR A 9 -3.05 19.90 13.25
CA THR A 9 -4.37 20.27 12.70
C THR A 9 -5.29 19.05 12.63
N SER A 10 -6.55 19.27 13.03
CA SER A 10 -7.76 18.65 12.48
C SER A 10 -7.57 18.09 11.07
N GLN A 11 -8.28 17.01 10.71
CA GLN A 11 -8.26 16.48 9.35
C GLN A 11 -8.26 17.63 8.33
N PRO A 12 -7.35 17.60 7.33
CA PRO A 12 -7.26 18.68 6.36
C PRO A 12 -8.65 18.91 5.76
N PRO A 13 -9.07 20.17 5.58
CA PRO A 13 -10.39 20.49 5.05
C PRO A 13 -10.59 19.73 3.73
N THR A 14 -11.59 18.84 3.68
CA THR A 14 -11.79 17.88 2.59
C THR A 14 -12.71 18.42 1.50
N THR A 15 -13.43 19.50 1.79
CA THR A 15 -14.33 20.15 0.85
C THR A 15 -13.93 21.60 0.58
N LEU A 16 -14.42 22.14 -0.54
CA LEU A 16 -14.27 23.57 -0.86
C LEU A 16 -14.90 24.46 0.22
N ALA A 17 -15.96 24.00 0.88
CA ALA A 17 -16.63 24.72 1.95
C ALA A 17 -15.77 24.77 3.23
N ASP A 18 -15.15 23.65 3.61
CA ASP A 18 -14.23 23.61 4.75
C ASP A 18 -13.02 24.53 4.52
N LEU A 19 -12.48 24.52 3.29
CA LEU A 19 -11.39 25.40 2.88
C LEU A 19 -11.84 26.87 2.87
N ALA A 20 -13.05 27.16 2.39
CA ALA A 20 -13.60 28.51 2.40
C ALA A 20 -13.68 29.05 3.83
N HIS A 21 -14.30 28.30 4.74
CA HIS A 21 -14.42 28.67 6.15
C HIS A 21 -13.05 28.91 6.81
N ALA A 22 -12.07 28.02 6.56
CA ALA A 22 -10.71 28.16 7.10
C ALA A 22 -9.98 29.44 6.66
N TYR A 23 -10.38 30.03 5.53
CA TYR A 23 -9.86 31.29 4.99
C TYR A 23 -10.86 32.46 5.09
N GLY A 24 -11.88 32.34 5.94
CA GLY A 24 -12.88 33.38 6.18
C GLY A 24 -13.73 33.71 4.94
N GLN A 25 -14.00 32.72 4.09
CA GLN A 25 -14.86 32.81 2.91
C GLN A 25 -16.14 31.98 3.10
N ASN A 26 -17.22 32.36 2.41
CA ASN A 26 -18.46 31.60 2.35
C ASN A 26 -18.50 30.71 1.10
N ALA A 27 -19.04 29.50 1.23
CA ALA A 27 -19.34 28.62 0.10
C ALA A 27 -20.75 28.05 0.26
N ALA A 28 -21.60 28.21 -0.76
CA ALA A 28 -22.85 27.47 -0.85
C ALA A 28 -22.57 26.04 -1.33
N SER A 29 -23.16 25.03 -0.67
CA SER A 29 -23.15 23.64 -1.15
C SER A 29 -24.54 23.24 -1.62
N ASP A 30 -24.79 23.31 -2.93
CA ASP A 30 -26.03 22.78 -3.52
C ASP A 30 -25.70 21.71 -4.59
N PRO A 31 -26.21 20.47 -4.43
CA PRO A 31 -26.14 19.42 -5.44
C PRO A 31 -26.92 19.73 -6.74
N GLN A 32 -27.85 20.69 -6.73
CA GLN A 32 -28.56 21.21 -7.91
C GLN A 32 -28.00 22.55 -8.40
N ALA A 33 -26.68 22.75 -8.26
CA ALA A 33 -25.99 23.98 -8.62
C ALA A 33 -26.36 24.46 -10.04
N SER A 34 -26.87 25.70 -10.11
CA SER A 34 -27.03 26.43 -11.36
C SER A 34 -25.66 26.80 -11.94
N LEU A 35 -25.63 27.25 -13.21
CA LEU A 35 -24.41 27.79 -13.81
C LEU A 35 -23.82 28.94 -12.98
N ALA A 36 -24.67 29.77 -12.37
CA ALA A 36 -24.23 30.86 -11.50
C ALA A 36 -23.46 30.34 -10.27
N ASP A 37 -23.96 29.27 -9.63
CA ASP A 37 -23.32 28.66 -8.47
C ASP A 37 -21.96 28.03 -8.83
N LEU A 38 -21.86 27.41 -10.02
CA LEU A 38 -20.60 26.86 -10.52
C LEU A 38 -19.56 27.96 -10.79
N VAL A 39 -19.99 29.10 -11.36
CA VAL A 39 -19.13 30.27 -11.57
C VAL A 39 -18.65 30.84 -10.23
N GLU A 40 -19.54 30.96 -9.24
CA GLU A 40 -19.19 31.44 -7.90
C GLU A 40 -18.15 30.52 -7.24
N ARG A 41 -18.35 29.20 -7.31
CA ARG A 41 -17.38 28.21 -6.78
C ARG A 41 -16.02 28.31 -7.45
N ALA A 42 -15.97 28.51 -8.77
CA ALA A 42 -14.72 28.68 -9.50
C ALA A 42 -13.98 29.97 -9.10
N GLN A 43 -14.72 31.07 -8.93
CA GLN A 43 -14.16 32.34 -8.45
C GLN A 43 -13.63 32.20 -7.01
N LEU A 44 -14.37 31.53 -6.14
CA LEU A 44 -13.98 31.24 -4.76
C LEU A 44 -12.70 30.40 -4.71
N ALA A 45 -12.64 29.29 -5.46
CA ALA A 45 -11.45 28.45 -5.55
C ALA A 45 -10.21 29.25 -6.01
N ARG A 46 -10.37 30.12 -7.02
CA ARG A 46 -9.28 31.01 -7.48
C ARG A 46 -8.83 32.00 -6.41
N ARG A 47 -9.77 32.55 -5.62
CA ARG A 47 -9.44 33.45 -4.50
C ARG A 47 -8.69 32.70 -3.39
N LEU A 48 -9.17 31.52 -3.01
CA LEU A 48 -8.54 30.67 -2.01
C LEU A 48 -7.12 30.27 -2.42
N ALA A 49 -6.91 29.88 -3.69
CA ALA A 49 -5.58 29.54 -4.20
C ALA A 49 -4.58 30.70 -4.04
N ARG A 50 -5.00 31.95 -4.25
CA ARG A 50 -4.15 33.14 -4.02
C ARG A 50 -3.82 33.33 -2.54
N LEU A 51 -4.80 33.20 -1.66
CA LEU A 51 -4.60 33.33 -0.21
C LEU A 51 -3.69 32.23 0.34
N GLN A 52 -3.89 30.99 -0.10
CA GLN A 52 -3.02 29.85 0.19
C GLN A 52 -1.59 30.10 -0.29
N GLY A 53 -1.41 30.67 -1.49
CA GLY A 53 -0.09 31.02 -2.02
C GLY A 53 0.67 32.01 -1.14
N VAL A 54 -0.01 33.03 -0.61
CA VAL A 54 0.60 34.00 0.34
C VAL A 54 1.04 33.29 1.62
N ARG A 55 0.17 32.45 2.21
CA ARG A 55 0.49 31.71 3.42
C ARG A 55 1.65 30.73 3.22
N LEU A 56 1.64 29.97 2.12
CA LEU A 56 2.75 29.07 1.76
C LEU A 56 4.09 29.80 1.59
N ALA A 57 4.07 31.05 1.11
CA ALA A 57 5.27 31.87 1.05
C ALA A 57 5.73 32.33 2.44
N GLN A 58 4.81 32.75 3.31
CA GLN A 58 5.11 33.12 4.70
C GLN A 58 5.68 31.94 5.50
N ASP A 59 5.19 30.73 5.23
CA ASP A 59 5.63 29.48 5.88
C ASP A 59 6.92 28.91 5.25
N GLY A 60 7.52 29.57 4.25
CA GLY A 60 8.72 29.08 3.55
C GLY A 60 8.50 27.84 2.68
N MET A 61 7.25 27.47 2.40
CA MET A 61 6.85 26.25 1.68
C MET A 61 6.69 26.45 0.17
N SER A 62 7.17 27.57 -0.38
CA SER A 62 7.01 27.88 -1.81
C SER A 62 7.67 26.85 -2.73
N GLN A 63 8.82 26.30 -2.34
CA GLN A 63 9.50 25.26 -3.12
C GLN A 63 8.72 23.94 -3.08
N VAL A 64 8.29 23.51 -1.89
CA VAL A 64 7.50 22.30 -1.71
C VAL A 64 6.20 22.39 -2.51
N SER A 65 5.44 23.47 -2.36
CA SER A 65 4.21 23.71 -3.11
C SER A 65 4.41 23.63 -4.63
N ARG A 66 5.53 24.17 -5.14
CA ARG A 66 5.87 24.09 -6.57
C ARG A 66 6.15 22.65 -7.01
N LEU A 67 6.91 21.89 -6.23
CA LEU A 67 7.20 20.48 -6.53
C LEU A 67 5.92 19.65 -6.51
N GLU A 68 5.05 19.86 -5.53
CA GLU A 68 3.77 19.18 -5.46
C GLU A 68 2.87 19.51 -6.67
N ALA A 69 2.77 20.79 -7.05
CA ALA A 69 2.01 21.19 -8.24
C ALA A 69 2.56 20.57 -9.54
N GLN A 70 3.88 20.44 -9.65
CA GLN A 70 4.53 19.80 -10.81
C GLN A 70 4.26 18.29 -10.86
N ALA A 71 4.17 17.63 -9.71
CA ALA A 71 3.88 16.20 -9.62
C ALA A 71 2.41 15.85 -9.90
N THR A 72 1.47 16.80 -9.84
CA THR A 72 0.05 16.54 -10.12
C THR A 72 -0.19 15.99 -11.53
N ALA A 73 0.39 16.60 -12.57
CA ALA A 73 0.20 16.16 -13.96
C ALA A 73 0.65 14.71 -14.22
N PRO A 74 1.87 14.28 -13.83
CA PRO A 74 2.27 12.88 -13.99
C PRO A 74 1.42 11.91 -13.18
N ILE A 75 0.97 12.28 -11.97
CA ILE A 75 0.08 11.42 -11.16
C ILE A 75 -1.26 11.21 -11.86
N VAL A 76 -1.91 12.28 -12.33
CA VAL A 76 -3.17 12.19 -13.09
C VAL A 76 -2.99 11.31 -14.34
N ARG A 77 -1.85 11.43 -15.01
CA ARG A 77 -1.53 10.57 -16.15
C ARG A 77 -1.37 9.10 -15.74
N MET A 78 -0.76 8.81 -14.60
CA MET A 78 -0.64 7.45 -14.07
C MET A 78 -2.02 6.84 -13.82
N GLU A 79 -2.94 7.60 -13.21
CA GLU A 79 -4.33 7.18 -12.97
C GLU A 79 -5.08 6.90 -14.28
N ALA A 80 -5.02 7.84 -15.23
CA ALA A 80 -5.74 7.73 -16.49
C ALA A 80 -5.23 6.55 -17.34
N VAL A 81 -3.91 6.36 -17.39
CA VAL A 81 -3.27 5.34 -18.25
C VAL A 81 -3.34 3.96 -17.63
N GLY A 82 -3.11 3.82 -16.31
CA GLY A 82 -3.03 2.54 -15.61
C GLY A 82 -1.92 1.60 -16.10
N LEU A 83 -1.84 0.43 -15.49
CA LEU A 83 -0.92 -0.66 -15.87
C LEU A 83 -1.70 -1.79 -16.54
N ALA A 84 -1.16 -2.36 -17.62
CA ALA A 84 -1.73 -3.57 -18.20
C ALA A 84 -1.51 -4.76 -17.25
N PHE A 85 -2.51 -5.64 -17.21
CA PHE A 85 -2.59 -6.69 -16.20
C PHE A 85 -3.05 -8.03 -16.78
N ASP A 86 -2.29 -9.07 -16.51
CA ASP A 86 -2.57 -10.45 -16.91
C ASP A 86 -3.36 -11.19 -15.83
N ARG A 87 -4.68 -11.30 -16.07
CA ARG A 87 -5.60 -12.03 -15.19
C ARG A 87 -5.25 -13.52 -15.07
N THR A 88 -4.76 -14.15 -16.13
CA THR A 88 -4.44 -15.58 -16.16
C THR A 88 -3.24 -15.87 -15.29
N THR A 89 -2.18 -15.07 -15.41
CA THR A 89 -0.98 -15.19 -14.56
C THR A 89 -1.33 -14.96 -13.09
N TRP A 90 -2.19 -13.97 -12.79
CA TRP A 90 -2.65 -13.71 -11.43
C TRP A 90 -3.42 -14.91 -10.86
N SER A 91 -4.49 -15.37 -11.52
CA SER A 91 -5.28 -16.52 -11.07
C SER A 91 -4.43 -17.78 -10.88
N ALA A 92 -3.47 -18.04 -11.76
CA ALA A 92 -2.53 -19.15 -11.60
C ALA A 92 -1.64 -18.99 -10.35
N ARG A 93 -1.22 -17.76 -10.02
CA ARG A 93 -0.51 -17.49 -8.77
C ARG A 93 -1.40 -17.71 -7.54
N ILE A 94 -2.65 -17.25 -7.56
CA ILE A 94 -3.58 -17.41 -6.44
C ILE A 94 -3.84 -18.89 -6.17
N ARG A 95 -4.11 -19.67 -7.22
CA ARG A 95 -4.28 -21.13 -7.11
C ARG A 95 -3.07 -21.80 -6.48
N ARG A 96 -1.84 -21.44 -6.92
CA ARG A 96 -0.61 -21.98 -6.34
C ARG A 96 -0.45 -21.63 -4.85
N GLU A 97 -0.79 -20.40 -4.46
CA GLU A 97 -0.74 -19.99 -3.05
C GLU A 97 -1.76 -20.79 -2.21
N GLN A 98 -2.99 -20.97 -2.70
CA GLN A 98 -4.02 -21.79 -2.07
C GLN A 98 -3.60 -23.26 -1.94
N THR A 99 -3.07 -23.87 -3.01
CA THR A 99 -2.54 -25.23 -2.96
C THR A 99 -1.40 -25.34 -1.94
N GLY A 100 -0.50 -24.35 -1.91
CA GLY A 100 0.59 -24.29 -0.94
C GLY A 100 0.10 -24.22 0.51
N GLN A 101 -1.02 -23.56 0.78
CA GLN A 101 -1.63 -23.55 2.12
C GLN A 101 -2.12 -24.94 2.54
N VAL A 102 -2.80 -25.65 1.64
CA VAL A 102 -3.24 -27.03 1.88
C VAL A 102 -2.04 -27.92 2.20
N SER A 103 -0.94 -27.80 1.44
CA SER A 103 0.29 -28.55 1.69
C SER A 103 0.95 -28.19 3.03
N ARG A 104 0.99 -26.90 3.41
CA ARG A 104 1.52 -26.48 4.72
C ARG A 104 0.70 -27.06 5.87
N LEU A 105 -0.63 -27.00 5.77
CA LEU A 105 -1.52 -27.55 6.79
C LEU A 105 -1.38 -29.08 6.88
N ALA A 106 -1.21 -29.77 5.75
CA ALA A 106 -0.90 -31.21 5.73
C ALA A 106 0.48 -31.53 6.36
N SER A 107 1.48 -30.65 6.18
CA SER A 107 2.83 -30.86 6.74
C SER A 107 2.92 -30.75 8.27
N LEU A 108 1.85 -30.25 8.92
CA LEU A 108 1.69 -30.26 10.37
C LEU A 108 1.20 -31.62 10.89
N GLN A 109 0.65 -32.49 10.03
CA GLN A 109 0.18 -33.81 10.45
C GLN A 109 1.33 -34.78 10.72
N PRO A 110 1.23 -35.65 11.73
CA PRO A 110 2.12 -36.80 11.86
C PRO A 110 1.91 -37.77 10.69
N ALA A 111 2.99 -38.42 10.25
CA ALA A 111 3.03 -39.25 9.03
C ALA A 111 2.05 -40.45 9.03
N THR A 112 1.47 -40.80 10.19
CA THR A 112 0.58 -41.96 10.37
C THR A 112 -0.86 -41.71 9.92
N ASP A 113 -1.31 -40.45 9.82
CA ASP A 113 -2.72 -40.10 9.58
C ASP A 113 -3.01 -39.59 8.15
N ALA A 114 -2.04 -39.74 7.23
CA ALA A 114 -2.09 -39.14 5.88
C ALA A 114 -3.23 -39.65 4.98
N LYS A 115 -3.95 -40.72 5.36
CA LYS A 115 -4.99 -41.36 4.53
C LYS A 115 -6.44 -40.99 4.87
N THR A 116 -6.72 -40.34 6.01
CA THR A 116 -8.10 -40.22 6.51
C THR A 116 -8.73 -38.84 6.44
N HIS A 117 -7.98 -37.74 6.20
CA HIS A 117 -8.52 -36.40 6.49
C HIS A 117 -8.27 -35.29 5.45
N THR A 118 -7.99 -35.63 4.19
CA THR A 118 -7.88 -34.61 3.13
C THR A 118 -9.21 -33.93 2.76
N SER A 119 -10.35 -34.47 3.20
CA SER A 119 -11.70 -34.01 2.83
C SER A 119 -12.20 -32.76 3.57
N ASN A 120 -11.61 -32.39 4.72
CA ASN A 120 -12.01 -31.21 5.50
C ASN A 120 -11.06 -30.01 5.39
N LEU A 121 -10.10 -30.04 4.47
CA LEU A 121 -9.16 -28.92 4.22
C LEU A 121 -9.79 -27.81 3.33
N GLY A 122 -11.12 -27.81 3.19
CA GLY A 122 -11.85 -27.04 2.18
C GLY A 122 -11.88 -25.52 2.40
N SER A 123 -11.60 -25.03 3.60
CA SER A 123 -11.51 -23.59 3.87
C SER A 123 -10.12 -23.21 4.36
N ALA A 124 -9.35 -22.58 3.49
CA ALA A 124 -8.12 -21.92 3.87
C ALA A 124 -8.45 -20.65 4.69
N ASN A 125 -8.65 -20.83 5.99
CA ASN A 125 -8.95 -19.76 6.93
C ASN A 125 -8.14 -19.92 8.24
N GLU A 126 -8.25 -18.94 9.13
CA GLU A 126 -7.57 -18.93 10.43
C GLU A 126 -8.13 -20.01 11.37
N GLU A 127 -9.43 -20.27 11.30
CA GLU A 127 -10.10 -21.30 12.10
C GLU A 127 -9.53 -22.69 11.83
N ALA A 128 -9.36 -23.07 10.55
CA ALA A 128 -8.77 -24.34 10.16
C ALA A 128 -7.35 -24.52 10.69
N LEU A 129 -6.54 -23.45 10.72
CA LEU A 129 -5.22 -23.48 11.34
C LEU A 129 -5.33 -23.67 12.85
N LEU A 130 -6.18 -22.90 13.53
CA LEU A 130 -6.34 -22.98 14.98
C LEU A 130 -6.81 -24.38 15.42
N THR A 131 -7.83 -24.93 14.77
CA THR A 131 -8.31 -26.30 15.02
C THR A 131 -7.20 -27.33 14.83
N HIS A 132 -6.34 -27.13 13.83
CA HIS A 132 -5.21 -28.02 13.60
C HIS A 132 -4.15 -27.91 14.70
N LEU A 133 -3.81 -26.69 15.11
CA LEU A 133 -2.85 -26.44 16.18
C LEU A 133 -3.37 -27.00 17.51
N GLN A 134 -4.64 -26.79 17.86
CA GLN A 134 -5.27 -27.32 19.07
C GLN A 134 -5.23 -28.85 19.16
N ARG A 135 -5.26 -29.55 18.03
CA ARG A 135 -5.14 -31.01 18.00
C ARG A 135 -3.74 -31.49 18.38
N LEU A 136 -2.71 -30.77 17.94
CA LEU A 136 -1.31 -31.11 18.19
C LEU A 136 -0.81 -30.55 19.52
N HIS A 137 -1.36 -29.41 19.91
CA HIS A 137 -0.95 -28.55 21.02
C HIS A 137 -2.21 -27.97 21.70
N PRO A 138 -2.91 -28.75 22.55
CA PRO A 138 -4.17 -28.35 23.19
C PRO A 138 -4.10 -27.06 24.01
N GLU A 139 -2.90 -26.65 24.42
CA GLU A 139 -2.62 -25.39 25.12
C GLU A 139 -2.79 -24.13 24.25
N VAL A 140 -2.86 -24.26 22.92
CA VAL A 140 -3.01 -23.13 22.00
C VAL A 140 -4.48 -22.73 21.89
N SER A 141 -4.84 -21.61 22.51
CA SER A 141 -6.20 -21.06 22.45
C SER A 141 -6.41 -19.99 21.37
N SER A 142 -5.33 -19.42 20.82
CA SER A 142 -5.41 -18.39 19.79
C SER A 142 -4.17 -18.35 18.89
N LEU A 143 -4.28 -17.59 17.79
CA LEU A 143 -3.20 -17.36 16.82
C LEU A 143 -2.37 -16.09 17.14
N ALA A 144 -2.47 -15.59 18.38
CA ALA A 144 -1.64 -14.49 18.85
C ALA A 144 -0.16 -14.88 18.92
N GLU A 145 0.73 -13.92 18.72
CA GLU A 145 2.18 -14.19 18.65
C GLU A 145 2.71 -14.85 19.93
N GLU A 146 2.19 -14.46 21.10
CA GLU A 146 2.54 -15.04 22.41
C GLU A 146 2.25 -16.55 22.48
N HIS A 147 1.15 -17.00 21.89
CA HIS A 147 0.79 -18.42 21.86
C HIS A 147 1.60 -19.18 20.82
N LEU A 148 1.81 -18.59 19.64
CA LEU A 148 2.65 -19.18 18.60
C LEU A 148 4.11 -19.30 19.03
N ALA A 149 4.60 -18.42 19.91
CA ALA A 149 5.96 -18.47 20.45
C ALA A 149 6.23 -19.68 21.36
N ARG A 150 5.19 -20.32 21.91
CA ARG A 150 5.31 -21.51 22.76
C ARG A 150 5.36 -22.82 21.96
N LEU A 151 5.08 -22.76 20.66
CA LEU A 151 5.09 -23.92 19.78
C LEU A 151 6.52 -24.36 19.42
N PRO A 152 6.73 -25.65 19.10
CA PRO A 152 7.99 -26.11 18.52
C PRO A 152 8.37 -25.29 17.28
N SER A 153 9.66 -24.99 17.09
CA SER A 153 10.14 -24.06 16.05
C SER A 153 9.62 -24.39 14.65
N ARG A 154 9.52 -25.68 14.31
CA ARG A 154 8.95 -26.12 13.02
C ARG A 154 7.46 -25.77 12.89
N THR A 155 6.66 -26.09 13.90
CA THR A 155 5.22 -25.79 13.93
C THR A 155 4.98 -24.28 13.89
N GLN A 156 5.75 -23.52 14.68
CA GLN A 156 5.71 -22.06 14.70
C GLN A 156 6.01 -21.47 13.31
N LEU A 157 7.06 -21.95 12.63
CA LEU A 157 7.44 -21.48 11.30
C LEU A 157 6.33 -21.75 10.27
N ILE A 158 5.74 -22.95 10.29
CA ILE A 158 4.67 -23.33 9.36
C ILE A 158 3.41 -22.49 9.64
N ALA A 159 3.04 -22.31 10.91
CA ALA A 159 1.90 -21.48 11.30
C ALA A 159 2.08 -20.02 10.87
N LYS A 160 3.26 -19.41 11.14
CA LYS A 160 3.59 -18.05 10.69
C LYS A 160 3.51 -17.93 9.16
N SER A 161 4.12 -18.87 8.44
CA SER A 161 4.08 -18.92 6.96
C SER A 161 2.65 -19.04 6.41
N TYR A 162 1.79 -19.83 7.07
CA TYR A 162 0.38 -19.99 6.71
C TYR A 162 -0.42 -18.70 6.94
N LEU A 163 -0.22 -18.02 8.09
CA LEU A 163 -0.86 -16.74 8.39
C LEU A 163 -0.44 -15.65 7.41
N ASP A 164 0.84 -15.55 7.08
CA ASP A 164 1.33 -14.59 6.08
C ASP A 164 0.72 -14.86 4.70
N SER A 165 0.55 -16.14 4.36
CA SER A 165 -0.13 -16.57 3.13
C SER A 165 -1.60 -16.17 3.11
N LEU A 166 -2.32 -16.33 4.23
CA LEU A 166 -3.71 -15.87 4.36
C LEU A 166 -3.83 -14.36 4.21
N ARG A 167 -2.94 -13.59 4.86
CA ARG A 167 -2.92 -12.13 4.73
C ARG A 167 -2.72 -11.72 3.27
N ARG A 168 -1.80 -12.37 2.55
CA ARG A 168 -1.59 -12.13 1.11
C ARG A 168 -2.82 -12.49 0.28
N LEU A 169 -3.47 -13.63 0.54
CA LEU A 169 -4.68 -14.02 -0.19
C LEU A 169 -5.87 -13.10 0.09
N ARG A 170 -6.00 -12.58 1.32
CA ARG A 170 -7.03 -11.58 1.65
C ARG A 170 -6.78 -10.27 0.93
N ALA A 171 -5.54 -9.77 0.92
CA ALA A 171 -5.19 -8.50 0.29
C ALA A 171 -5.07 -8.56 -1.25
N HIS A 172 -4.66 -9.72 -1.76
CA HIS A 172 -4.26 -9.93 -3.16
C HIS A 172 -4.83 -11.25 -3.70
N GLY A 173 -6.08 -11.58 -3.36
CA GLY A 173 -6.75 -12.81 -3.80
C GLY A 173 -7.40 -12.67 -5.17
N GLU A 174 -8.40 -13.52 -5.46
CA GLU A 174 -9.14 -13.44 -6.73
C GLU A 174 -9.97 -12.16 -6.85
N ALA A 175 -10.53 -11.66 -5.75
CA ALA A 175 -11.27 -10.39 -5.72
C ALA A 175 -10.43 -9.17 -6.15
N PHE A 176 -9.09 -9.28 -6.14
CA PHE A 176 -8.22 -8.25 -6.70
C PHE A 176 -8.48 -8.02 -8.21
N LEU A 177 -9.01 -9.03 -8.91
CA LEU A 177 -9.36 -8.95 -10.34
C LEU A 177 -10.56 -8.03 -10.61
N ASP A 178 -11.33 -7.65 -9.59
CA ASP A 178 -12.45 -6.71 -9.71
C ASP A 178 -11.95 -5.28 -9.97
N HIS A 179 -10.68 -5.00 -9.66
CA HIS A 179 -10.01 -3.74 -9.97
C HIS A 179 -9.43 -3.68 -11.38
N VAL A 180 -9.56 -4.76 -12.17
CA VAL A 180 -9.10 -4.76 -13.56
C VAL A 180 -10.26 -4.29 -14.43
N ASP A 181 -10.06 -3.17 -15.11
CA ASP A 181 -11.02 -2.57 -16.02
C ASP A 181 -11.27 -3.44 -17.26
N SER A 182 -12.32 -3.09 -18.01
CA SER A 182 -12.71 -3.78 -19.25
C SER A 182 -11.61 -3.72 -20.33
N ASP A 183 -10.72 -2.73 -20.28
CA ASP A 183 -9.57 -2.60 -21.19
C ASP A 183 -8.32 -3.37 -20.73
N GLY A 184 -8.46 -4.22 -19.70
CA GLY A 184 -7.40 -5.09 -19.20
C GLY A 184 -6.33 -4.35 -18.39
N ARG A 185 -6.68 -3.20 -17.81
CA ARG A 185 -5.77 -2.37 -17.02
C ARG A 185 -6.23 -2.22 -15.58
N ILE A 186 -5.27 -1.99 -14.70
CA ILE A 186 -5.53 -1.57 -13.33
C ILE A 186 -5.16 -0.10 -13.19
N ARG A 187 -6.08 0.66 -12.61
CA ARG A 187 -5.92 2.08 -12.27
C ARG A 187 -6.11 2.21 -10.77
N ALA A 188 -5.10 2.71 -10.08
CA ALA A 188 -5.21 3.06 -8.67
C ALA A 188 -5.53 4.54 -8.54
N THR A 189 -6.18 4.92 -7.44
CA THR A 189 -6.31 6.31 -7.02
C THR A 189 -5.12 6.66 -6.15
N PHE A 190 -4.38 7.71 -6.50
CA PHE A 190 -3.21 8.17 -5.76
C PHE A 190 -3.58 9.35 -4.86
N SER A 191 -3.17 9.26 -3.60
CA SER A 191 -3.14 10.40 -2.69
C SER A 191 -1.71 10.91 -2.63
N GLN A 192 -1.46 12.03 -3.31
CA GLN A 192 -0.14 12.63 -3.46
C GLN A 192 0.53 12.91 -2.10
N ILE A 193 -0.22 13.50 -1.17
CA ILE A 193 0.20 13.72 0.22
C ILE A 193 -0.69 12.87 1.13
N GLY A 194 -0.52 11.55 1.04
CA GLY A 194 -1.40 10.58 1.70
C GLY A 194 -0.98 10.22 3.12
N ALA A 195 0.32 10.13 3.38
CA ALA A 195 0.88 9.82 4.70
C ALA A 195 1.30 11.10 5.43
N SER A 196 1.32 11.05 6.77
CA SER A 196 1.86 12.13 7.62
C SER A 196 3.33 12.45 7.34
N THR A 197 4.07 11.51 6.76
CA THR A 197 5.47 11.69 6.34
C THR A 197 5.61 12.39 4.99
N GLY A 198 4.51 12.75 4.32
CA GLY A 198 4.50 13.30 2.97
C GLY A 198 4.64 12.25 1.86
N ARG A 199 4.66 10.95 2.20
CA ARG A 199 4.69 9.87 1.19
C ARG A 199 3.36 9.78 0.45
N MET A 200 3.47 9.56 -0.86
CA MET A 200 2.33 9.21 -1.71
C MET A 200 1.76 7.85 -1.31
N ALA A 201 0.43 7.76 -1.25
CA ALA A 201 -0.30 6.52 -1.03
C ALA A 201 -1.17 6.20 -2.27
N CYS A 202 -1.61 4.95 -2.40
CA CYS A 202 -2.58 4.58 -3.42
C CYS A 202 -3.64 3.60 -2.89
N THR A 203 -4.85 3.71 -3.44
CA THR A 203 -6.02 2.92 -3.06
C THR A 203 -6.79 2.47 -4.32
N ALA A 204 -7.70 1.51 -4.12
CA ALA A 204 -8.62 1.01 -5.16
C ALA A 204 -7.96 0.64 -6.51
N PRO A 205 -6.88 -0.18 -6.57
CA PRO A 205 -6.28 -0.95 -5.47
C PRO A 205 -4.93 -0.39 -4.96
N ASN A 206 -4.45 -0.88 -3.82
CA ASN A 206 -3.11 -0.54 -3.32
C ASN A 206 -2.00 -1.26 -4.14
N LEU A 207 -1.48 -0.56 -5.15
CA LEU A 207 -0.40 -1.03 -6.02
C LEU A 207 1.00 -0.98 -5.36
N GLN A 208 1.21 -0.12 -4.36
CA GLN A 208 2.47 -0.05 -3.62
C GLN A 208 2.68 -1.29 -2.72
N GLY A 209 1.57 -1.87 -2.23
CA GLY A 209 1.55 -3.04 -1.36
C GLY A 209 1.75 -4.39 -2.07
N ILE A 210 1.91 -4.42 -3.40
CA ILE A 210 2.06 -5.68 -4.14
C ILE A 210 3.34 -6.40 -3.71
N PRO A 211 3.25 -7.69 -3.29
CA PRO A 211 4.39 -8.46 -2.81
C PRO A 211 5.59 -8.41 -3.78
N ARG A 212 6.81 -8.26 -3.23
CA ARG A 212 8.04 -8.13 -4.03
C ARG A 212 8.44 -9.40 -4.80
N GLY A 213 7.84 -10.55 -4.49
CA GLY A 213 8.11 -11.81 -5.20
C GLY A 213 7.76 -11.72 -6.68
N ARG A 214 8.63 -12.28 -7.54
CA ARG A 214 8.50 -12.28 -9.01
C ARG A 214 7.09 -12.70 -9.46
N ASP A 215 6.46 -13.60 -8.73
CA ASP A 215 5.25 -14.27 -9.19
C ASP A 215 3.98 -13.41 -9.12
N TYR A 216 3.84 -12.50 -8.15
CA TYR A 216 2.70 -11.56 -8.12
C TYR A 216 2.92 -10.44 -9.15
N ARG A 217 4.13 -9.86 -9.15
CA ARG A 217 4.48 -8.75 -10.04
C ARG A 217 4.56 -9.15 -11.51
N ALA A 218 4.74 -10.43 -11.84
CA ALA A 218 4.68 -10.94 -13.21
C ALA A 218 3.33 -10.71 -13.90
N SER A 219 2.25 -10.52 -13.13
CA SER A 219 0.93 -10.20 -13.68
C SER A 219 0.86 -8.78 -14.22
N PHE A 220 1.78 -7.89 -13.85
CA PHE A 220 1.87 -6.54 -14.38
C PHE A 220 2.80 -6.54 -15.60
N CYS A 221 2.22 -6.59 -16.79
CA CYS A 221 2.95 -6.78 -18.03
C CYS A 221 2.93 -5.53 -18.92
N PRO A 222 3.98 -5.26 -19.71
CA PRO A 222 3.93 -4.22 -20.72
C PRO A 222 3.02 -4.63 -21.88
N LYS A 223 2.51 -3.64 -22.62
CA LYS A 223 1.85 -3.91 -23.91
C LYS A 223 2.83 -4.55 -24.91
N PRO A 224 2.32 -5.30 -25.91
CA PRO A 224 3.15 -5.80 -27.01
C PRO A 224 4.00 -4.69 -27.63
N GLY A 225 5.27 -4.99 -27.89
CA GLY A 225 6.25 -4.03 -28.42
C GLY A 225 6.77 -3.02 -27.40
N ARG A 226 6.49 -3.19 -26.10
CA ARG A 226 7.02 -2.33 -25.02
C ARG A 226 7.72 -3.17 -23.95
N ILE A 227 8.53 -2.48 -23.14
CA ILE A 227 9.16 -3.03 -21.94
C ILE A 227 8.80 -2.16 -20.73
N LEU A 228 8.83 -2.74 -19.54
CA LEU A 228 8.79 -2.00 -18.29
C LEU A 228 10.22 -1.63 -17.87
N VAL A 229 10.45 -0.35 -17.60
CA VAL A 229 11.71 0.15 -17.06
C VAL A 229 11.50 0.46 -15.59
N LEU A 230 12.33 -0.13 -14.72
CA LEU A 230 12.31 0.14 -13.29
C LEU A 230 13.52 1.00 -12.94
N GLY A 231 13.29 2.06 -12.19
CA GLY A 231 14.33 2.87 -11.56
C GLY A 231 14.09 2.90 -10.06
N ASP A 232 15.13 2.65 -9.27
CA ASP A 232 15.09 2.70 -7.81
C ASP A 232 16.31 3.44 -7.29
N TYR A 233 16.17 4.11 -6.16
CA TYR A 233 17.26 4.80 -5.50
C TYR A 233 17.95 3.85 -4.51
N SER A 234 19.18 3.46 -4.80
CA SER A 234 19.98 2.60 -3.93
C SER A 234 20.18 3.24 -2.54
N ALA A 235 19.56 2.65 -1.52
CA ALA A 235 19.67 3.06 -0.12
C ALA A 235 19.41 4.57 0.12
N CYS A 236 18.41 5.14 -0.57
CA CYS A 236 18.10 6.57 -0.51
C CYS A 236 18.02 7.12 0.93
N GLU A 237 17.31 6.42 1.80
CA GLU A 237 17.09 6.85 3.19
C GLU A 237 18.38 6.87 4.00
N LEU A 238 19.25 5.86 3.84
CA LEU A 238 20.55 5.82 4.52
C LEU A 238 21.51 6.86 3.95
N ARG A 239 21.44 7.16 2.66
CA ARG A 239 22.23 8.24 2.04
C ARG A 239 21.81 9.61 2.55
N ILE A 240 20.51 9.85 2.69
CA ILE A 240 19.97 11.06 3.32
C ILE A 240 20.45 11.12 4.77
N LEU A 241 20.37 10.02 5.53
CA LEU A 241 20.83 9.96 6.90
C LEU A 241 22.33 10.27 7.02
N ALA A 242 23.17 9.71 6.16
CA ALA A 242 24.61 9.97 6.14
C ALA A 242 24.92 11.45 5.92
N GLU A 243 24.23 12.07 4.97
CA GLU A 243 24.38 13.49 4.67
C GLU A 243 23.86 14.39 5.80
N MET A 244 22.77 13.99 6.48
CA MET A 244 22.22 14.73 7.61
C MET A 244 23.05 14.58 8.89
N SER A 245 23.57 13.38 9.16
CA SER A 245 24.38 13.09 10.35
C SER A 245 25.82 13.59 10.22
N LYS A 246 26.29 13.79 8.97
CA LYS A 246 27.69 14.11 8.64
C LYS A 246 28.68 13.05 9.10
N ASP A 247 28.21 11.81 9.29
CA ASP A 247 29.05 10.67 9.66
C ASP A 247 30.00 10.33 8.52
N GLN A 248 31.29 10.61 8.72
CA GLN A 248 32.33 10.40 7.70
C GLN A 248 32.55 8.93 7.38
N SER A 249 32.30 8.02 8.32
CA SER A 249 32.39 6.58 8.08
C SER A 249 31.28 6.14 7.12
N LEU A 250 30.05 6.59 7.37
CA LEU A 250 28.90 6.24 6.54
C LEU A 250 28.96 6.90 5.16
N ILE A 251 29.37 8.17 5.09
CA ILE A 251 29.63 8.88 3.83
C ILE A 251 30.74 8.17 3.04
N GLY A 252 31.85 7.84 3.68
CA GLY A 252 32.96 7.11 3.06
C GLY A 252 32.55 5.75 2.53
N ALA A 253 31.76 4.99 3.30
CA ALA A 253 31.23 3.70 2.86
C ALA A 253 30.40 3.82 1.57
N PHE A 254 29.53 4.83 1.48
CA PHE A 254 28.76 5.09 0.27
C PHE A 254 29.59 5.59 -0.92
N ALA A 255 30.62 6.41 -0.68
CA ALA A 255 31.51 6.91 -1.71
C ALA A 255 32.37 5.80 -2.32
N GLU A 256 32.74 4.81 -1.51
CA GLU A 256 33.52 3.64 -1.93
C GLU A 256 32.66 2.52 -2.55
N GLY A 257 31.33 2.69 -2.60
CA GLY A 257 30.42 1.68 -3.13
C GLY A 257 30.31 0.42 -2.27
N ARG A 258 30.64 0.51 -0.97
CA ARG A 258 30.45 -0.59 -0.03
C ARG A 258 28.96 -0.84 0.21
N ASP A 259 28.60 -2.11 0.35
CA ASP A 259 27.26 -2.48 0.81
C ASP A 259 27.16 -2.18 2.31
N VAL A 260 26.14 -1.41 2.68
CA VAL A 260 25.87 -0.98 4.06
C VAL A 260 24.64 -1.67 4.66
N HIS A 261 24.08 -2.64 3.93
CA HIS A 261 22.97 -3.48 4.39
C HIS A 261 23.45 -4.76 5.10
#